data_AF-A0A8J3MLX9-F1
#
_entry.id   AF-A0A8J3MLX9-F1
#
_cell.length_a   1.000
_cell.length_b   1.000
_cell.length_c   1.000
_cell.angle_alpha   90.00
_cell.angle_beta   90.00
_cell.angle_gamma   90.00
#
_symmetry.space_group_name_H-M   'P 1'
#
loop_
_entity.id
_entity.type
_entity.pdbx_description
1 polymer ?
#
loop_
_entity_poly.entity_id
_entity_poly.type
_entity_poly.pdbx_seq_one_letter_code
_entity_poly.pdbx_strand_id
1 'polypeptide(L)'
;MVDLDPTHWPDAIADLRSLAGQGRLAAVARSATDAQRVRLSGAAFALAWPIVFSRVTRVYEQRRGHRTCAVAVDRLADGCLDRFYDDVEAVVDDLLTHSTTKIANPEGWMTSRLRAVTVDAHRRRRGARGALQRPRLPAWLVRRLPGEPWYQQLAVEILTWVGVPTTAGTQLWPLDAWAEHRARATGDPLGSDVRAVQRDVEQVLAAMLTRPRWYDDHVERPLGRKTPPLAPMIVEGGSVAEPPPLVLADPDATADARLADLASLALAAIEQQLADDPQDEAAIGRIIAEVFGRIDTSADFAGAAGPLDGRPVEALVTEPAELHRIVQAVRGILDGMVAAV
;
A
#
# COMPACT_ATOMS: atom_id res chain seq x y z
N MET A 1 -14.50 -31.10 -9.42
CA MET A 1 -13.85 -30.17 -10.36
C MET A 1 -14.97 -29.55 -11.18
N VAL A 2 -15.38 -28.33 -10.84
CA VAL A 2 -16.54 -27.68 -11.47
C VAL A 2 -16.06 -27.10 -12.80
N ASP A 3 -16.75 -27.47 -13.86
CA ASP A 3 -16.49 -27.00 -15.22
C ASP A 3 -16.80 -25.51 -15.29
N LEU A 4 -15.75 -24.68 -15.31
CA LEU A 4 -15.81 -23.23 -15.47
C LEU A 4 -15.59 -22.84 -16.93
N ASP A 5 -16.08 -23.65 -17.88
CA ASP A 5 -16.00 -23.31 -19.29
C ASP A 5 -16.76 -21.98 -19.56
N PRO A 6 -16.05 -20.92 -19.99
CA PRO A 6 -16.64 -19.61 -20.27
C PRO A 6 -17.72 -19.65 -21.37
N THR A 7 -17.80 -20.72 -22.17
CA THR A 7 -18.84 -20.89 -23.19
C THR A 7 -20.24 -21.12 -22.62
N HIS A 8 -20.38 -21.62 -21.38
CA HIS A 8 -21.69 -21.82 -20.73
C HIS A 8 -22.22 -20.58 -19.99
N TRP A 9 -21.45 -19.50 -19.94
CA TRP A 9 -21.83 -18.27 -19.23
C TRP A 9 -23.08 -17.57 -19.81
N PRO A 10 -23.26 -17.47 -21.14
CA PRO A 10 -24.46 -16.87 -21.72
C PRO A 10 -25.75 -17.55 -21.28
N ASP A 11 -25.74 -18.89 -21.23
CA ASP A 11 -26.91 -19.69 -20.83
C ASP A 11 -27.21 -19.53 -19.33
N ALA A 12 -26.17 -19.52 -18.49
CA ALA A 12 -26.33 -19.29 -17.05
C ALA A 12 -26.89 -17.89 -16.75
N ILE A 13 -26.47 -16.87 -17.50
CA ILE A 13 -27.01 -15.50 -17.40
C ILE A 13 -28.47 -15.46 -17.87
N ALA A 14 -28.80 -16.14 -18.97
CA ALA A 14 -30.17 -16.20 -19.47
C ALA A 14 -31.12 -16.90 -18.48
N ASP A 15 -30.68 -18.01 -17.88
CA ASP A 15 -31.40 -18.71 -16.80
C ASP A 15 -31.63 -17.79 -15.60
N LEU A 16 -30.59 -17.10 -15.13
CA LEU A 16 -30.72 -16.13 -14.03
C LEU A 16 -31.72 -15.02 -14.35
N ARG A 17 -31.67 -14.43 -15.55
CA ARG A 17 -32.63 -13.39 -15.98
C ARG A 17 -34.06 -13.95 -16.05
N SER A 18 -34.22 -15.17 -16.53
CA SER A 18 -35.53 -15.86 -16.57
C SER A 18 -36.10 -16.07 -15.17
N LEU A 19 -35.28 -16.59 -14.24
CA LEU A 19 -35.66 -16.77 -12.84
C LEU A 19 -36.02 -15.45 -12.15
N ALA A 20 -35.26 -14.38 -12.44
CA ALA A 20 -35.54 -13.04 -11.93
C ALA A 20 -36.87 -12.49 -12.51
N GLY A 21 -37.10 -12.63 -13.82
CA GLY A 21 -38.33 -12.21 -14.48
C GLY A 21 -39.57 -12.96 -13.98
N GLN A 22 -39.40 -14.21 -13.56
CA GLN A 22 -40.45 -15.00 -12.92
C GLN A 22 -40.66 -14.68 -11.43
N GLY A 23 -39.76 -13.92 -10.81
CA GLY A 23 -39.77 -13.63 -9.37
C GLY A 23 -39.42 -14.85 -8.51
N ARG A 24 -38.69 -15.81 -9.07
CA ARG A 24 -38.32 -17.08 -8.42
C ARG A 24 -36.86 -17.14 -8.01
N LEU A 25 -36.03 -16.19 -8.43
CA LEU A 25 -34.58 -16.22 -8.24
C LEU A 25 -34.19 -16.44 -6.78
N ALA A 26 -34.69 -15.65 -5.83
CA ALA A 26 -34.32 -15.81 -4.43
C ALA A 26 -34.79 -17.14 -3.83
N ALA A 27 -35.95 -17.65 -4.25
CA ALA A 27 -36.45 -18.94 -3.79
C ALA A 27 -35.58 -20.09 -4.30
N VAL A 28 -35.23 -20.07 -5.59
CA VAL A 28 -34.34 -21.06 -6.21
C VAL A 28 -32.94 -21.00 -5.61
N ALA A 29 -32.38 -19.81 -5.40
CA ALA A 29 -31.07 -19.65 -4.78
C ALA A 29 -31.02 -20.22 -3.35
N ARG A 30 -32.09 -20.06 -2.55
CA ARG A 30 -32.19 -20.62 -1.20
C ARG A 30 -32.24 -22.15 -1.18
N SER A 31 -32.92 -22.77 -2.14
CA SER A 31 -33.06 -24.23 -2.23
C SER A 31 -32.05 -24.89 -3.18
N ALA A 32 -31.12 -24.13 -3.75
CA ALA A 32 -30.16 -24.62 -4.73
C ALA A 32 -29.18 -25.61 -4.09
N THR A 33 -28.84 -26.66 -4.83
CA THR A 33 -27.65 -27.48 -4.51
C THR A 33 -26.38 -26.65 -4.67
N ASP A 34 -25.25 -27.11 -4.12
CA ASP A 34 -23.97 -26.38 -4.21
C ASP A 34 -23.58 -26.07 -5.65
N ALA A 35 -23.73 -27.04 -6.56
CA ALA A 35 -23.43 -26.84 -7.99
C ALA A 35 -24.35 -25.78 -8.64
N GLN A 36 -25.65 -25.79 -8.31
CA GLN A 36 -26.59 -24.79 -8.81
C GLN A 36 -26.30 -23.40 -8.22
N ARG A 37 -25.92 -23.34 -6.93
CA ARG A 37 -25.54 -22.10 -6.27
C ARG A 37 -24.29 -21.50 -6.89
N VAL A 38 -23.25 -22.30 -7.17
CA VAL A 38 -22.06 -21.84 -7.89
C VAL A 38 -22.41 -21.27 -9.25
N ARG A 39 -23.27 -21.95 -10.03
CA ARG A 39 -23.71 -21.47 -11.35
C ARG A 39 -24.47 -20.15 -11.26
N LEU A 40 -25.43 -20.03 -10.34
CA LEU A 40 -26.20 -18.79 -10.14
C LEU A 40 -25.32 -17.64 -9.65
N SER A 41 -24.39 -17.91 -8.73
CA SER A 41 -23.42 -16.93 -8.25
C SER A 41 -22.50 -16.47 -9.39
N GLY A 42 -21.98 -17.38 -10.21
CA GLY A 42 -21.15 -17.03 -11.38
C GLY A 42 -21.88 -16.15 -12.39
N ALA A 43 -23.14 -16.49 -12.71
CA ALA A 43 -23.98 -15.67 -13.58
C ALA A 43 -24.27 -14.29 -12.99
N ALA A 44 -24.60 -14.22 -11.69
CA ALA A 44 -24.82 -12.96 -10.98
C ALA A 44 -23.56 -12.11 -10.96
N PHE A 45 -22.40 -12.73 -10.74
CA PHE A 45 -21.09 -12.11 -10.73
C PHE A 45 -20.76 -11.49 -12.09
N ALA A 46 -20.97 -12.23 -13.18
CA ALA A 46 -20.78 -11.74 -14.54
C ALA A 46 -21.64 -10.49 -14.85
N LEU A 47 -22.87 -10.43 -14.34
CA LEU A 47 -23.72 -9.25 -14.49
C LEU A 47 -23.29 -8.09 -13.58
N ALA A 48 -22.95 -8.36 -12.32
CA ALA A 48 -22.61 -7.35 -11.32
C ALA A 48 -21.26 -6.69 -11.61
N TRP A 49 -20.28 -7.45 -12.10
CA TRP A 49 -18.90 -7.01 -12.33
C TRP A 49 -18.77 -5.68 -13.11
N PRO A 50 -19.30 -5.55 -14.35
CA PRO A 50 -19.22 -4.29 -15.09
C PRO A 50 -20.04 -3.16 -14.45
N ILE A 51 -21.13 -3.47 -13.76
CA ILE A 51 -22.00 -2.48 -13.09
C ILE A 51 -21.27 -1.87 -11.90
N VAL A 52 -20.71 -2.71 -11.02
CA VAL A 52 -19.97 -2.27 -9.83
C VAL A 52 -18.74 -1.46 -10.26
N PHE A 53 -17.98 -1.94 -11.24
CA PHE A 53 -16.79 -1.21 -11.67
C PHE A 53 -17.15 0.18 -12.21
N SER A 54 -18.12 0.25 -13.12
CA SER A 54 -18.48 1.52 -13.78
C SER A 54 -19.17 2.52 -12.86
N ARG A 55 -20.00 2.07 -11.92
CA ARG A 55 -20.85 2.93 -11.08
C ARG A 55 -20.27 3.22 -9.69
N VAL A 56 -19.43 2.33 -9.16
CA VAL A 56 -18.86 2.44 -7.82
C VAL A 56 -17.36 2.62 -7.91
N THR A 57 -16.62 1.57 -8.31
CA THR A 57 -15.16 1.54 -8.22
C THR A 57 -14.51 2.68 -8.98
N ARG A 58 -14.82 2.84 -10.27
CA ARG A 58 -14.26 3.91 -11.10
C ARG A 58 -14.46 5.30 -10.49
N VAL A 59 -15.65 5.58 -9.97
CA VAL A 59 -15.96 6.90 -9.36
C VAL A 59 -15.19 7.11 -8.06
N TYR A 60 -15.07 6.08 -7.22
CA TYR A 60 -14.29 6.17 -5.98
C TYR A 60 -12.80 6.30 -6.24
N GLU A 61 -12.24 5.51 -7.16
CA GLU A 61 -10.82 5.56 -7.48
C GLU A 61 -10.42 6.87 -8.17
N GLN A 62 -11.29 7.45 -9.02
CA GLN A 62 -11.09 8.81 -9.53
C GLN A 62 -11.02 9.86 -8.41
N ARG A 63 -11.91 9.78 -7.43
CA ARG A 63 -11.94 10.72 -6.29
C ARG A 63 -10.73 10.56 -5.38
N ARG A 64 -10.15 9.37 -5.30
CA ARG A 64 -8.91 9.08 -4.57
C ARG A 64 -7.64 9.49 -5.33
N GLY A 65 -7.78 9.88 -6.60
CA GLY A 65 -6.62 10.18 -7.45
C GLY A 65 -5.96 8.94 -8.07
N HIS A 66 -6.51 7.74 -7.86
CA HIS A 66 -6.03 6.50 -8.45
C HIS A 66 -6.45 6.39 -9.92
N ARG A 67 -5.86 7.24 -10.77
CA ARG A 67 -6.24 7.36 -12.20
C ARG A 67 -6.07 6.06 -12.97
N THR A 68 -5.00 5.30 -12.71
CA THR A 68 -4.74 4.00 -13.35
C THR A 68 -5.81 2.98 -12.99
N CYS A 69 -6.13 2.84 -11.70
CA CYS A 69 -7.19 1.96 -11.20
C CYS A 69 -8.57 2.29 -11.79
N ALA A 70 -8.83 3.57 -12.07
CA ALA A 70 -10.11 4.00 -12.66
C ALA A 70 -10.30 3.62 -14.14
N VAL A 71 -9.24 3.22 -14.85
CA VAL A 71 -9.31 2.93 -16.28
C VAL A 71 -10.06 1.62 -16.53
N ALA A 72 -9.61 0.53 -15.93
CA ALA A 72 -10.17 -0.80 -16.13
C ALA A 72 -9.89 -1.72 -14.93
N VAL A 73 -10.61 -2.84 -14.85
CA VAL A 73 -10.54 -3.77 -13.71
C VAL A 73 -9.17 -4.45 -13.62
N ASP A 74 -8.56 -4.80 -14.75
CA ASP A 74 -7.21 -5.36 -14.87
C ASP A 74 -6.10 -4.37 -14.45
N ARG A 75 -6.46 -3.10 -14.22
CA ARG A 75 -5.56 -2.03 -13.75
C ARG A 75 -5.75 -1.68 -12.28
N LEU A 76 -6.63 -2.38 -11.57
CA LEU A 76 -6.80 -2.20 -10.13
C LEU A 76 -5.56 -2.73 -9.41
N ALA A 77 -4.95 -1.89 -8.57
CA ALA A 77 -3.99 -2.36 -7.58
C ALA A 77 -4.68 -3.27 -6.55
N ASP A 78 -3.93 -4.16 -5.91
CA ASP A 78 -4.44 -5.21 -5.02
C ASP A 78 -5.50 -4.71 -4.02
N GLY A 79 -5.22 -3.64 -3.27
CA GLY A 79 -6.18 -3.08 -2.32
C GLY A 79 -7.45 -2.48 -2.95
N CYS A 80 -7.37 -2.01 -4.20
CA CYS A 80 -8.54 -1.55 -4.95
C CYS A 80 -9.33 -2.73 -5.52
N LEU A 81 -8.64 -3.79 -5.92
CA LEU A 81 -9.20 -5.03 -6.42
C LEU A 81 -9.98 -5.76 -5.32
N ASP A 82 -9.39 -5.90 -4.13
CA ASP A 82 -10.05 -6.50 -2.96
C ASP A 82 -11.36 -5.81 -2.64
N ARG A 83 -11.34 -4.48 -2.58
CA ARG A 83 -12.55 -3.67 -2.33
C ARG A 83 -13.59 -3.87 -3.43
N PHE A 84 -13.15 -3.97 -4.68
CA PHE A 84 -14.05 -4.19 -5.80
C PHE A 84 -14.73 -5.56 -5.70
N TYR A 85 -13.99 -6.63 -5.40
CA TYR A 85 -14.57 -7.96 -5.12
C TYR A 85 -15.58 -7.90 -3.96
N ASP A 86 -15.21 -7.26 -2.86
CA ASP A 86 -16.04 -7.03 -1.67
C ASP A 86 -17.40 -6.36 -2.01
N ASP A 87 -17.41 -5.47 -2.99
CA ASP A 87 -18.59 -4.76 -3.47
C ASP A 87 -19.39 -5.60 -4.49
N VAL A 88 -18.72 -6.38 -5.35
CA VAL A 88 -19.38 -7.33 -6.26
C VAL A 88 -20.08 -8.44 -5.48
N GLU A 89 -19.41 -9.07 -4.53
CA GLU A 89 -19.97 -10.11 -3.67
C GLU A 89 -21.21 -9.62 -2.92
N ALA A 90 -21.17 -8.39 -2.41
CA ALA A 90 -22.31 -7.78 -1.74
C ALA A 90 -23.54 -7.64 -2.66
N VAL A 91 -23.32 -7.25 -3.92
CA VAL A 91 -24.40 -7.11 -4.91
C VAL A 91 -24.94 -8.46 -5.35
N VAL A 92 -24.06 -9.46 -5.53
CA VAL A 92 -24.45 -10.83 -5.84
C VAL A 92 -25.30 -11.42 -4.71
N ASP A 93 -24.87 -11.27 -3.46
CA ASP A 93 -25.63 -11.71 -2.30
C ASP A 93 -27.00 -11.01 -2.19
N ASP A 94 -27.04 -9.69 -2.40
CA ASP A 94 -28.31 -8.95 -2.38
C ASP A 94 -29.27 -9.42 -3.49
N LEU A 95 -28.75 -9.65 -4.70
CA LEU A 95 -29.54 -10.17 -5.82
C LEU A 95 -30.09 -11.56 -5.50
N LEU A 96 -29.25 -12.49 -5.05
CA LEU A 96 -29.67 -13.87 -4.79
C LEU A 96 -30.54 -14.02 -3.54
N THR A 97 -30.46 -13.08 -2.60
CA THR A 97 -31.23 -13.14 -1.34
C THR A 97 -32.54 -12.36 -1.43
N HIS A 98 -32.56 -11.19 -2.08
CA HIS A 98 -33.68 -10.24 -2.00
C HIS A 98 -34.53 -10.12 -3.28
N SER A 99 -34.20 -10.85 -4.35
CA SER A 99 -35.02 -10.95 -5.58
C SER A 99 -36.29 -11.80 -5.40
N THR A 100 -37.16 -11.36 -4.50
CA THR A 100 -38.42 -12.05 -4.12
C THR A 100 -39.62 -11.67 -4.99
N THR A 101 -39.46 -10.71 -5.89
CA THR A 101 -40.49 -10.23 -6.80
C THR A 101 -40.01 -10.32 -8.25
N LYS A 102 -40.93 -10.18 -9.21
CA LYS A 102 -40.58 -10.21 -10.63
C LYS A 102 -39.69 -9.02 -11.00
N ILE A 103 -38.53 -9.31 -11.59
CA ILE A 103 -37.55 -8.32 -12.02
C ILE A 103 -37.35 -8.48 -13.54
N ALA A 104 -37.91 -7.56 -14.31
CA ALA A 104 -37.78 -7.57 -15.78
C ALA A 104 -36.36 -7.25 -16.25
N ASN A 105 -35.61 -6.45 -15.47
CA ASN A 105 -34.26 -6.00 -15.77
C ASN A 105 -33.38 -6.12 -14.50
N PRO A 106 -32.69 -7.26 -14.29
CA PRO A 106 -31.82 -7.47 -13.13
C PRO A 106 -30.71 -6.42 -12.99
N GLU A 107 -30.14 -5.96 -14.09
CA GLU A 107 -29.05 -4.97 -14.13
C GLU A 107 -29.52 -3.60 -13.64
N GLY A 108 -30.71 -3.19 -14.09
CA GLY A 108 -31.37 -1.98 -13.60
C GLY A 108 -31.72 -2.08 -12.12
N TRP A 109 -32.22 -3.25 -11.69
CA TRP A 109 -32.51 -3.52 -10.28
C TRP A 109 -31.25 -3.44 -9.41
N MET A 110 -30.15 -4.09 -9.80
CA MET A 110 -28.85 -4.01 -9.13
C MET A 110 -28.36 -2.55 -9.05
N THR A 111 -28.41 -1.82 -10.16
CA THR A 111 -27.97 -0.42 -10.23
C THR A 111 -28.73 0.46 -9.22
N SER A 112 -30.04 0.26 -9.08
CA SER A 112 -30.87 1.05 -8.15
C SER A 112 -30.53 0.83 -6.67
N ARG A 113 -29.96 -0.34 -6.32
CA ARG A 113 -29.66 -0.75 -4.95
C ARG A 113 -28.19 -0.65 -4.59
N LEU A 114 -27.34 -0.54 -5.60
CA LEU A 114 -25.88 -0.63 -5.53
C LEU A 114 -25.28 0.15 -4.36
N ARG A 115 -25.64 1.44 -4.21
CA ARG A 115 -25.10 2.29 -3.13
C ARG A 115 -25.53 1.80 -1.74
N ALA A 116 -26.78 1.40 -1.56
CA ALA A 116 -27.28 0.95 -0.28
C ALA A 116 -26.61 -0.38 0.12
N VAL A 117 -26.52 -1.31 -0.83
CA VAL A 117 -25.96 -2.66 -0.64
C VAL A 117 -24.48 -2.60 -0.29
N THR A 118 -23.67 -1.89 -1.08
CA THR A 118 -22.22 -1.74 -0.84
C THR A 118 -21.93 -1.06 0.50
N VAL A 119 -22.68 -0.02 0.86
CA VAL A 119 -22.55 0.65 2.16
C VAL A 119 -22.95 -0.26 3.32
N ASP A 120 -24.04 -1.00 3.19
CA ASP A 120 -24.51 -1.91 4.23
C ASP A 120 -23.57 -3.11 4.41
N ALA A 121 -23.09 -3.69 3.32
CA ALA A 121 -22.08 -4.74 3.34
C ALA A 121 -20.77 -4.27 4.00
N HIS A 122 -20.29 -3.07 3.63
CA HIS A 122 -19.14 -2.46 4.30
C HIS A 122 -19.36 -2.31 5.81
N ARG A 123 -20.54 -1.84 6.24
CA ARG A 123 -20.92 -1.73 7.66
C ARG A 123 -20.93 -3.08 8.36
N ARG A 124 -21.52 -4.11 7.74
CA ARG A 124 -21.54 -5.48 8.29
C ARG A 124 -20.13 -6.04 8.45
N ARG A 125 -19.27 -5.90 7.43
CA ARG A 125 -17.86 -6.35 7.48
C ARG A 125 -17.10 -5.68 8.63
N ARG A 126 -17.30 -4.37 8.83
CA ARG A 126 -16.73 -3.65 10.00
C ARG A 126 -17.25 -4.23 11.33
N GLY A 127 -18.55 -4.44 11.43
CA GLY A 127 -19.17 -5.00 12.64
C GLY A 127 -18.71 -6.41 12.96
N ALA A 128 -18.53 -7.27 11.94
CA ALA A 128 -17.99 -8.63 12.10
C ALA A 128 -16.56 -8.61 12.69
N ARG A 129 -15.77 -7.57 12.37
CA ARG A 129 -14.44 -7.33 12.95
C ARG A 129 -14.49 -6.71 14.34
N GLY A 130 -15.66 -6.36 14.86
CA GLY A 130 -15.85 -5.69 16.15
C GLY A 130 -15.71 -4.16 16.07
N ALA A 131 -15.40 -3.60 14.90
CA ALA A 131 -15.30 -2.16 14.72
C ALA A 131 -16.68 -1.51 14.67
N LEU A 132 -16.74 -0.22 15.02
CA LEU A 132 -17.97 0.56 14.84
C LEU A 132 -18.41 0.53 13.37
N GLN A 133 -19.65 0.09 13.14
CA GLN A 133 -20.26 0.05 11.81
C GLN A 133 -20.40 1.46 11.22
N ARG A 134 -20.67 2.45 12.09
CA ARG A 134 -20.80 3.87 11.74
C ARG A 134 -19.88 4.67 12.66
N PRO A 135 -18.63 4.94 12.26
CA PRO A 135 -17.70 5.76 13.04
C PRO A 135 -18.32 7.13 13.32
N ARG A 136 -18.72 7.35 14.58
CA ARG A 136 -19.26 8.61 15.08
C ARG A 136 -18.66 8.86 16.44
N LEU A 137 -18.26 10.09 16.70
CA LEU A 137 -17.70 10.45 17.99
C LEU A 137 -18.82 10.56 19.03
N PRO A 138 -18.75 9.80 20.13
CA PRO A 138 -19.66 10.02 21.24
C PRO A 138 -19.36 11.37 21.89
N ALA A 139 -20.39 12.03 22.43
CA ALA A 139 -20.26 13.38 22.99
C ALA A 139 -19.20 13.50 24.10
N TRP A 140 -18.94 12.42 24.84
CA TRP A 140 -17.88 12.40 25.85
C TRP A 140 -16.48 12.50 25.25
N LEU A 141 -16.25 11.90 24.09
CA LEU A 141 -14.95 11.93 23.41
C LEU A 141 -14.72 13.31 22.79
N VAL A 142 -15.75 13.90 22.17
CA VAL A 142 -15.70 15.27 21.63
C VAL A 142 -15.28 16.28 22.72
N ARG A 143 -15.84 16.17 23.93
CA ARG A 143 -15.47 17.06 25.06
C ARG A 143 -14.06 16.82 25.62
N ARG A 144 -13.47 15.65 25.35
CA ARG A 144 -12.18 15.24 25.91
C ARG A 144 -11.01 15.54 24.98
N LEU A 145 -11.26 15.49 23.67
CA LEU A 145 -10.29 15.83 22.65
C LEU A 145 -9.93 17.32 22.71
N PRO A 146 -8.74 17.71 22.24
CA PRO A 146 -8.41 19.12 22.04
C PRO A 146 -9.43 19.82 21.15
N GLY A 147 -9.59 21.14 21.32
CA GLY A 147 -10.63 21.92 20.65
C GLY A 147 -10.45 22.08 19.14
N GLU A 148 -9.28 21.71 18.60
CA GLU A 148 -8.96 21.81 17.19
C GLU A 148 -9.74 20.75 16.37
N PRO A 149 -10.35 21.12 15.23
CA PRO A 149 -11.14 20.20 14.41
C PRO A 149 -10.37 18.95 13.95
N TRP A 150 -9.06 19.08 13.79
CA TRP A 150 -8.17 17.99 13.41
C TRP A 150 -8.28 16.78 14.34
N TYR A 151 -8.30 16.95 15.67
CA TYR A 151 -8.36 15.82 16.59
C TYR A 151 -9.69 15.05 16.50
N GLN A 152 -10.79 15.73 16.19
CA GLN A 152 -12.07 15.07 15.94
C GLN A 152 -12.03 14.29 14.63
N GLN A 153 -11.44 14.88 13.57
CA GLN A 153 -11.23 14.17 12.32
C GLN A 153 -10.34 12.94 12.51
N LEU A 154 -9.18 13.09 13.16
CA LEU A 154 -8.24 12.02 13.45
C LEU A 154 -8.88 10.90 14.28
N ALA A 155 -9.73 11.24 15.27
CA ALA A 155 -10.48 10.24 16.02
C ALA A 155 -11.45 9.43 15.13
N VAL A 156 -12.09 10.07 14.15
CA VAL A 156 -12.92 9.37 13.16
C VAL A 156 -12.05 8.53 12.21
N GLU A 157 -10.87 9.02 11.82
CA GLU A 157 -9.92 8.29 10.98
C GLU A 157 -9.39 7.04 11.70
N ILE A 158 -9.01 7.14 12.97
CA ILE A 158 -8.64 5.99 13.82
C ILE A 158 -9.79 4.98 13.86
N LEU A 159 -11.00 5.40 14.24
CA LEU A 159 -12.16 4.51 14.30
C LEU A 159 -12.51 3.90 12.94
N THR A 160 -12.22 4.60 11.85
CA THR A 160 -12.38 4.07 10.50
C THR A 160 -11.30 3.02 10.21
N TRP A 161 -10.04 3.33 10.52
CA TRP A 161 -8.88 2.49 10.24
C TRP A 161 -8.89 1.15 10.99
N VAL A 162 -9.30 1.14 12.26
CA VAL A 162 -9.40 -0.11 13.04
C VAL A 162 -10.39 -1.13 12.43
N GLY A 163 -11.31 -0.67 11.57
CA GLY A 163 -12.24 -1.54 10.83
C GLY A 163 -11.71 -2.05 9.49
N VAL A 164 -10.53 -1.60 9.06
CA VAL A 164 -9.84 -2.06 7.85
C VAL A 164 -9.08 -3.35 8.19
N PRO A 165 -9.19 -4.41 7.37
CA PRO A 165 -8.59 -5.71 7.70
C PRO A 165 -7.06 -5.71 7.70
N THR A 166 -6.42 -4.88 6.89
CA THR A 166 -4.97 -4.85 6.70
C THR A 166 -4.27 -3.81 7.58
N THR A 167 -2.97 -3.99 7.79
CA THR A 167 -2.06 -2.97 8.38
C THR A 167 -1.62 -1.96 7.31
N ALA A 168 -0.98 -0.86 7.74
CA ALA A 168 -0.42 0.15 6.86
C ALA A 168 1.01 -0.26 6.48
N GLY A 169 1.14 -1.31 5.67
CA GLY A 169 2.42 -1.95 5.43
C GLY A 169 3.00 -2.50 6.74
N THR A 170 4.20 -2.04 7.11
CA THR A 170 4.89 -2.40 8.36
C THR A 170 4.39 -1.61 9.58
N GLN A 171 3.59 -0.56 9.37
CA GLN A 171 3.08 0.28 10.44
C GLN A 171 1.64 -0.08 10.82
N LEU A 172 1.29 0.17 12.09
CA LEU A 172 -0.09 -0.02 12.56
C LEU A 172 -1.04 1.03 12.00
N TRP A 173 -0.56 2.27 11.85
CA TRP A 173 -1.32 3.44 11.41
C TRP A 173 -0.78 3.96 10.08
N PRO A 174 -1.62 4.51 9.19
CA PRO A 174 -1.18 5.05 7.90
C PRO A 174 -0.65 6.48 8.08
N LEU A 175 0.48 6.62 8.79
CA LEU A 175 0.95 7.92 9.28
C LEU A 175 1.27 8.91 8.15
N ASP A 176 1.82 8.45 7.02
CA ASP A 176 2.11 9.33 5.87
C ASP A 176 0.84 9.94 5.26
N ALA A 177 -0.19 9.13 5.05
CA ALA A 177 -1.47 9.61 4.54
C ALA A 177 -2.15 10.57 5.53
N TRP A 178 -2.03 10.29 6.83
CA TRP A 178 -2.56 11.15 7.87
C TRP A 178 -1.77 12.46 8.03
N ALA A 179 -0.48 12.48 7.71
CA ALA A 179 0.35 13.68 7.64
C ALA A 179 -0.14 14.63 6.55
N GLU A 180 -0.44 14.11 5.36
CA GLU A 180 -1.05 14.91 4.29
C GLU A 180 -2.46 15.42 4.66
N HIS A 181 -3.24 14.62 5.38
CA HIS A 181 -4.57 15.01 5.86
C HIS A 181 -4.46 16.13 6.89
N ARG A 182 -3.52 16.01 7.83
CA ARG A 182 -3.24 17.02 8.84
C ARG A 182 -2.84 18.33 8.18
N ALA A 183 -1.89 18.30 7.24
CA ALA A 183 -1.46 19.49 6.49
C ALA A 183 -2.63 20.25 5.85
N ARG A 184 -3.59 19.51 5.27
CA ARG A 184 -4.81 20.08 4.69
C ARG A 184 -5.79 20.62 5.74
N ALA A 185 -5.92 19.93 6.88
CA ALA A 185 -6.86 20.30 7.93
C ALA A 185 -6.37 21.49 8.77
N THR A 186 -5.07 21.59 9.01
CA THR A 186 -4.46 22.65 9.83
C THR A 186 -3.93 23.82 8.98
N GLY A 187 -3.72 23.61 7.68
CA GLY A 187 -3.07 24.59 6.80
C GLY A 187 -1.56 24.72 7.06
N ASP A 188 -0.95 23.75 7.75
CA ASP A 188 0.47 23.74 8.11
C ASP A 188 1.20 22.52 7.51
N PRO A 189 1.72 22.62 6.28
CA PRO A 189 2.44 21.53 5.65
C PRO A 189 3.78 21.20 6.33
N LEU A 190 4.49 22.21 6.85
CA LEU A 190 5.83 22.04 7.43
C LEU A 190 5.78 21.38 8.81
N GLY A 191 4.73 21.63 9.60
CA GLY A 191 4.53 21.02 10.91
C GLY A 191 3.70 19.74 10.90
N SER A 192 3.36 19.18 9.73
CA SER A 192 2.52 17.99 9.58
C SER A 192 3.30 16.74 9.18
N ASP A 193 4.48 16.53 9.74
CA ASP A 193 5.27 15.32 9.53
C ASP A 193 4.69 14.09 10.24
N VAL A 194 5.23 12.91 9.91
CA VAL A 194 4.85 11.61 10.51
C VAL A 194 4.94 11.63 12.04
N ARG A 195 5.95 12.30 12.61
CA ARG A 195 6.17 12.39 14.06
C ARG A 195 5.12 13.25 14.76
N ALA A 196 4.69 14.34 14.12
CA ALA A 196 3.58 15.16 14.62
C ALA A 196 2.29 14.34 14.65
N VAL A 197 1.97 13.63 13.57
CA VAL A 197 0.77 12.78 13.52
C VAL A 197 0.84 11.65 14.54
N GLN A 198 2.00 11.02 14.74
CA GLN A 198 2.15 9.98 15.75
C GLN A 198 1.80 10.51 17.16
N ARG A 199 2.28 11.70 17.53
CA ARG A 199 1.91 12.35 18.80
C ARG A 199 0.42 12.66 18.87
N ASP A 200 -0.17 13.11 17.77
CA ASP A 200 -1.61 13.37 17.72
C ASP A 200 -2.42 12.08 17.91
N VAL A 201 -1.98 10.96 17.32
CA VAL A 201 -2.58 9.63 17.50
C VAL A 201 -2.50 9.21 18.95
N GLU A 202 -1.33 9.31 19.59
CA GLU A 202 -1.15 9.00 21.01
C GLU A 202 -2.10 9.83 21.90
N GLN A 203 -2.28 11.11 21.60
CA GLN A 203 -3.18 11.99 22.34
C GLN A 203 -4.66 11.60 22.16
N VAL A 204 -5.08 11.24 20.94
CA VAL A 204 -6.44 10.75 20.69
C VAL A 204 -6.68 9.42 21.39
N LEU A 205 -5.73 8.48 21.32
CA LEU A 205 -5.84 7.18 21.99
C LEU A 205 -5.89 7.35 23.51
N ALA A 206 -5.08 8.25 24.08
CA ALA A 206 -5.15 8.59 25.51
C ALA A 206 -6.53 9.14 25.92
N ALA A 207 -7.16 9.96 25.07
CA ALA A 207 -8.53 10.41 25.31
C ALA A 207 -9.54 9.27 25.26
N MET A 208 -9.41 8.34 24.30
CA MET A 208 -10.29 7.17 24.17
C MET A 208 -10.14 6.20 25.36
N LEU A 209 -8.92 6.01 25.86
CA LEU A 209 -8.59 5.14 27.01
C LEU A 209 -9.24 5.59 28.32
N THR A 210 -9.75 6.82 28.41
CA THR A 210 -10.53 7.28 29.58
C THR A 210 -11.83 6.48 29.79
N ARG A 211 -12.25 5.70 28.79
CA ARG A 211 -13.34 4.72 28.87
C ARG A 211 -12.82 3.34 28.44
N PRO A 212 -12.13 2.60 29.33
CA PRO A 212 -11.41 1.38 28.97
C PRO A 212 -12.28 0.35 28.24
N ARG A 213 -13.47 0.06 28.77
CA ARG A 213 -14.40 -0.89 28.11
C ARG A 213 -14.79 -0.46 26.69
N TRP A 214 -15.02 0.82 26.46
CA TRP A 214 -15.36 1.32 25.13
C TRP A 214 -14.16 1.23 24.18
N TYR A 215 -12.97 1.56 24.67
CA TYR A 215 -11.71 1.43 23.94
C TYR A 215 -11.45 -0.03 23.56
N ASP A 216 -11.58 -0.95 24.51
CA ASP A 216 -11.41 -2.39 24.28
C ASP A 216 -12.37 -2.90 23.22
N ASP A 217 -13.65 -2.52 23.32
CA ASP A 217 -14.69 -3.00 22.42
C ASP A 217 -14.57 -2.46 20.99
N HIS A 218 -14.04 -1.25 20.80
CA HIS A 218 -14.12 -0.54 19.51
C HIS A 218 -12.79 -0.13 18.89
N VAL A 219 -11.68 -0.23 19.62
CA VAL A 219 -10.33 0.09 19.16
C VAL A 219 -9.42 -1.13 19.30
N GLU A 220 -9.23 -1.63 20.52
CA GLU A 220 -8.27 -2.71 20.80
C GLU A 220 -8.68 -4.04 20.14
N ARG A 221 -9.92 -4.50 20.39
CA ARG A 221 -10.40 -5.78 19.84
C ARG A 221 -10.40 -5.80 18.31
N PRO A 222 -10.82 -4.73 17.60
CA PRO A 222 -10.70 -4.69 16.14
C PRO A 222 -9.25 -4.63 15.65
N LEU A 223 -8.37 -3.89 16.34
CA LEU A 223 -6.94 -3.85 16.00
C LEU A 223 -6.28 -5.23 16.12
N GLY A 224 -6.57 -5.96 17.20
CA GLY A 224 -6.07 -7.33 17.40
C GLY A 224 -6.58 -8.34 16.37
N ARG A 225 -7.52 -7.97 15.50
CA ARG A 225 -8.04 -8.79 14.40
C ARG A 225 -7.52 -8.36 13.03
N LYS A 226 -6.61 -7.36 12.97
CA LYS A 226 -5.95 -7.02 11.71
C LYS A 226 -5.07 -8.18 11.25
N THR A 227 -5.11 -8.45 9.97
CA THR A 227 -4.25 -9.43 9.31
C THR A 227 -3.04 -8.67 8.75
N PRO A 228 -1.80 -9.13 9.01
CA PRO A 228 -0.64 -8.57 8.33
C PRO A 228 -0.79 -8.77 6.82
N PRO A 229 -0.15 -7.94 5.98
CA PRO A 229 -0.18 -8.11 4.54
C PRO A 229 0.44 -9.47 4.24
N LEU A 230 -0.34 -10.38 3.64
CA LEU A 230 0.21 -11.63 3.14
C LEU A 230 1.03 -11.28 1.90
N ALA A 231 2.30 -11.70 1.85
CA ALA A 231 3.09 -11.60 0.64
C ALA A 231 2.36 -12.34 -0.50
N PRO A 232 2.31 -11.80 -1.73
CA PRO A 232 1.65 -12.47 -2.83
C PRO A 232 2.29 -13.85 -3.05
N MET A 233 1.49 -14.91 -3.00
CA MET A 233 1.93 -16.24 -3.41
C MET A 233 2.04 -16.27 -4.93
N ILE A 234 3.22 -16.63 -5.45
CA ILE A 234 3.43 -16.78 -6.89
C ILE A 234 2.89 -18.16 -7.28
N VAL A 235 1.91 -18.19 -8.19
CA VAL A 235 1.43 -19.44 -8.79
C VAL A 235 2.10 -19.61 -10.15
N GLU A 236 3.19 -20.36 -10.19
CA GLU A 236 3.81 -20.82 -11.43
C GLU A 236 3.37 -22.25 -11.74
N GLY A 237 2.84 -22.48 -12.94
CA GLY A 237 2.58 -23.83 -13.46
C GLY A 237 1.57 -24.69 -12.67
N GLY A 238 0.69 -24.07 -11.87
CA GLY A 238 -0.30 -24.80 -11.06
C GLY A 238 0.24 -25.34 -9.73
N SER A 239 1.48 -25.02 -9.36
CA SER A 239 2.03 -25.26 -8.04
C SER A 239 2.03 -23.98 -7.22
N VAL A 240 1.58 -24.07 -5.97
CA VAL A 240 1.72 -22.98 -4.99
C VAL A 240 3.17 -23.00 -4.52
N ALA A 241 3.98 -22.07 -5.02
CA ALA A 241 5.33 -21.86 -4.53
C ALA A 241 5.34 -20.72 -3.53
N GLU A 242 6.01 -20.93 -2.38
CA GLU A 242 6.40 -19.82 -1.52
C GLU A 242 7.30 -18.89 -2.37
N PRO A 243 7.02 -17.57 -2.42
CA PRO A 243 7.88 -16.66 -3.15
C PRO A 243 9.31 -16.80 -2.60
N PRO A 244 10.33 -16.79 -3.47
CA PRO A 244 11.71 -16.80 -3.00
C PRO A 244 11.89 -15.68 -1.98
N PRO A 245 12.60 -15.92 -0.86
CA PRO A 245 12.72 -14.95 0.21
C PRO A 245 13.15 -13.60 -0.36
N LEU A 246 12.41 -12.56 0.01
CA LEU A 246 12.72 -11.19 -0.37
C LEU A 246 14.15 -10.89 0.06
N VAL A 247 15.03 -10.74 -0.91
CA VAL A 247 16.36 -10.18 -0.72
C VAL A 247 16.14 -8.70 -0.44
N LEU A 248 16.11 -8.33 0.85
CA LEU A 248 15.62 -7.03 1.36
C LEU A 248 16.44 -5.81 0.91
N ALA A 249 17.57 -6.04 0.27
CA ALA A 249 18.31 -5.04 -0.47
C ALA A 249 18.98 -5.76 -1.63
N ASP A 250 18.92 -5.19 -2.83
CA ASP A 250 19.84 -5.58 -3.90
C ASP A 250 21.26 -5.57 -3.29
N PRO A 251 22.05 -6.66 -3.37
CA PRO A 251 23.43 -6.66 -2.91
C PRO A 251 24.20 -5.44 -3.45
N ASP A 252 23.88 -5.05 -4.68
CA ASP A 252 24.45 -3.87 -5.33
C ASP A 252 23.98 -2.56 -4.67
N ALA A 253 22.73 -2.47 -4.18
CA ALA A 253 22.24 -1.27 -3.48
C ALA A 253 22.87 -1.07 -2.08
N THR A 254 23.21 -2.15 -1.38
CA THR A 254 23.93 -2.06 -0.09
C THR A 254 25.40 -1.68 -0.30
N ALA A 255 26.00 -2.25 -1.35
CA ALA A 255 27.32 -1.87 -1.83
C ALA A 255 27.36 -0.38 -2.24
N ASP A 256 26.38 0.10 -2.98
CA ASP A 256 26.26 1.49 -3.44
C ASP A 256 26.06 2.47 -2.28
N ALA A 257 25.17 2.15 -1.33
CA ALA A 257 24.96 2.98 -0.14
C ALA A 257 26.23 3.09 0.70
N ARG A 258 26.96 1.98 0.87
CA ARG A 258 28.23 1.95 1.60
C ARG A 258 29.32 2.72 0.87
N LEU A 259 29.38 2.64 -0.46
CA LEU A 259 30.29 3.46 -1.27
C LEU A 259 29.97 4.96 -1.15
N ALA A 260 28.69 5.33 -1.14
CA ALA A 260 28.26 6.73 -0.97
C ALA A 260 28.60 7.28 0.43
N ASP A 261 28.44 6.47 1.48
CA ASP A 261 28.83 6.84 2.85
C ASP A 261 30.35 7.03 2.98
N LEU A 262 31.14 6.15 2.37
CA LEU A 262 32.60 6.25 2.35
C LEU A 262 33.08 7.47 1.54
N ALA A 263 32.44 7.73 0.39
CA ALA A 263 32.72 8.93 -0.39
C ALA A 263 32.40 10.21 0.38
N SER A 264 31.29 10.22 1.12
CA SER A 264 30.91 11.34 1.99
C SER A 264 31.92 11.55 3.13
N LEU A 265 32.40 10.46 3.74
CA LEU A 265 33.41 10.51 4.80
C LEU A 265 34.78 10.99 4.27
N ALA A 266 35.18 10.51 3.08
CA ALA A 266 36.41 10.97 2.44
C ALA A 266 36.34 12.46 2.09
N LEU A 267 35.22 12.93 1.52
CA LEU A 267 35.02 14.33 1.18
C LEU A 267 35.08 15.23 2.42
N ALA A 268 34.37 14.86 3.50
CA ALA A 268 34.40 15.63 4.75
C ALA A 268 35.81 15.73 5.35
N ALA A 269 36.59 14.65 5.31
CA ALA A 269 37.97 14.66 5.78
C ALA A 269 38.89 15.49 4.88
N ILE A 270 38.69 15.47 3.56
CA ILE A 270 39.44 16.29 2.60
C ILE A 270 39.11 17.77 2.79
N GLU A 271 37.84 18.14 2.90
CA GLU A 271 37.40 19.52 3.15
C GLU A 271 37.98 20.07 4.45
N GLN A 272 37.95 19.28 5.52
CA GLN A 272 38.55 19.66 6.80
C GLN A 272 40.05 19.87 6.68
N GLN A 273 40.77 18.97 6.00
CA GLN A 273 42.21 19.09 5.82
C GLN A 273 42.58 20.29 4.94
N LEU A 274 41.81 20.58 3.88
CA LEU A 274 42.04 21.74 3.01
C LEU A 274 41.70 23.07 3.69
N ALA A 275 40.81 23.08 4.69
CA ALA A 275 40.59 24.24 5.52
C ALA A 275 41.82 24.57 6.39
N ASP A 276 42.56 23.54 6.82
CA ASP A 276 43.78 23.68 7.63
C ASP A 276 45.03 23.96 6.78
N ASP A 277 45.19 23.29 5.63
CA ASP A 277 46.25 23.55 4.64
C ASP A 277 45.72 23.37 3.20
N PRO A 278 45.43 24.48 2.49
CA PRO A 278 44.87 24.43 1.14
C PRO A 278 45.77 23.77 0.07
N GLN A 279 47.07 23.54 0.35
CA GLN A 279 48.05 23.04 -0.63
C GLN A 279 48.51 21.61 -0.36
N ASP A 280 48.01 20.92 0.68
CA ASP A 280 48.43 19.54 1.01
C ASP A 280 47.76 18.48 0.12
N GLU A 281 48.14 18.44 -1.17
CA GLU A 281 47.70 17.40 -2.12
C GLU A 281 48.06 15.98 -1.67
N ALA A 282 49.17 15.84 -0.93
CA ALA A 282 49.60 14.56 -0.40
C ALA A 282 48.64 14.03 0.66
N ALA A 283 47.93 14.90 1.39
CA ALA A 283 46.90 14.49 2.33
C ALA A 283 45.64 13.95 1.63
N ILE A 284 45.22 14.53 0.51
CA ILE A 284 44.08 14.02 -0.28
C ILE A 284 44.33 12.57 -0.68
N GLY A 285 45.52 12.28 -1.21
CA GLY A 285 45.92 10.93 -1.58
C GLY A 285 45.96 9.96 -0.40
N ARG A 286 46.45 10.39 0.78
CA ARG A 286 46.45 9.58 2.01
C ARG A 286 45.04 9.27 2.50
N ILE A 287 44.13 10.25 2.49
CA ILE A 287 42.74 10.08 2.94
C ILE A 287 41.99 9.11 2.03
N ILE A 288 42.11 9.28 0.71
CA ILE A 288 41.49 8.35 -0.25
C ILE A 288 42.06 6.94 -0.09
N ALA A 289 43.38 6.82 0.11
CA ALA A 289 44.01 5.53 0.35
C ALA A 289 43.59 4.87 1.66
N GLU A 290 43.36 5.64 2.71
CA GLU A 290 42.93 5.10 4.00
C GLU A 290 41.44 4.72 4.03
N VAL A 291 40.58 5.52 3.40
CA VAL A 291 39.13 5.28 3.35
C VAL A 291 38.78 4.11 2.42
N PHE A 292 39.44 4.03 1.24
CA PHE A 292 39.10 3.03 0.23
C PHE A 292 40.08 1.85 0.15
N GLY A 293 41.31 1.98 0.67
CA GLY A 293 42.32 0.92 0.64
C GLY A 293 42.20 -0.15 1.74
N ARG A 294 41.21 -0.05 2.63
CA ARG A 294 40.93 -1.04 3.70
C ARG A 294 39.75 -1.97 3.39
N ILE A 295 39.18 -1.89 2.19
CA ILE A 295 37.97 -2.62 1.81
C ILE A 295 38.36 -3.80 0.93
N ASP A 296 37.97 -5.02 1.33
CA ASP A 296 38.14 -6.22 0.51
C ASP A 296 37.12 -6.22 -0.63
N THR A 297 37.43 -5.48 -1.70
CA THR A 297 36.51 -5.25 -2.82
C THR A 297 36.18 -6.50 -3.63
N SER A 298 36.93 -7.58 -3.44
CA SER A 298 36.76 -8.84 -4.17
C SER A 298 35.59 -9.70 -3.65
N ALA A 299 35.29 -9.61 -2.35
CA ALA A 299 34.19 -10.34 -1.71
C ALA A 299 32.89 -9.51 -1.63
N ASP A 300 33.01 -8.18 -1.53
CA ASP A 300 31.87 -7.28 -1.29
C ASP A 300 31.19 -6.74 -2.57
N PHE A 301 31.79 -6.87 -3.77
CA PHE A 301 31.29 -6.23 -5.02
C PHE A 301 31.27 -7.14 -6.26
N ALA A 302 31.19 -8.46 -6.09
CA ALA A 302 31.32 -9.43 -7.18
C ALA A 302 30.26 -9.34 -8.32
N GLY A 303 29.21 -8.51 -8.17
CA GLY A 303 28.16 -8.28 -9.17
C GLY A 303 28.38 -7.06 -10.08
N ALA A 304 29.15 -6.07 -9.64
CA ALA A 304 29.27 -4.77 -10.32
C ALA A 304 30.44 -4.75 -11.33
N ALA A 305 30.41 -5.63 -12.32
CA ALA A 305 31.40 -5.61 -13.40
C ALA A 305 31.02 -4.59 -14.50
N GLY A 306 31.43 -3.32 -14.29
CA GLY A 306 31.55 -2.24 -15.29
C GLY A 306 31.23 -0.85 -14.70
N PRO A 307 32.00 0.25 -14.97
CA PRO A 307 32.95 0.52 -16.05
C PRO A 307 34.41 0.78 -15.58
N LEU A 308 34.92 0.01 -14.60
CA LEU A 308 36.31 0.10 -14.14
C LEU A 308 37.22 -1.03 -14.69
N ASP A 309 37.01 -1.49 -15.93
CA ASP A 309 37.79 -2.57 -16.58
C ASP A 309 38.04 -3.83 -15.70
N GLY A 310 37.16 -4.07 -14.72
CA GLY A 310 37.31 -5.16 -13.74
C GLY A 310 38.49 -5.04 -12.77
N ARG A 311 39.11 -3.86 -12.61
CA ARG A 311 40.21 -3.66 -11.67
C ARG A 311 39.68 -3.31 -10.27
N PRO A 312 40.14 -3.99 -9.19
CA PRO A 312 39.73 -3.68 -7.83
C PRO A 312 40.19 -2.27 -7.44
N VAL A 313 39.35 -1.52 -6.70
CA VAL A 313 39.61 -0.13 -6.27
C VAL A 313 40.95 0.00 -5.52
N GLU A 314 41.33 -1.04 -4.78
CA GLU A 314 42.61 -1.14 -4.09
C GLU A 314 43.82 -1.04 -5.05
N ALA A 315 43.71 -1.61 -6.25
CA ALA A 315 44.77 -1.52 -7.26
C ALA A 315 44.90 -0.11 -7.86
N LEU A 316 43.79 0.61 -8.01
CA LEU A 316 43.75 1.99 -8.52
C LEU A 316 44.32 3.00 -7.52
N VAL A 317 44.13 2.74 -6.23
CA VAL A 317 44.61 3.56 -5.13
C VAL A 317 46.09 3.31 -4.82
N THR A 318 46.59 2.11 -5.11
CA THR A 318 48.00 1.73 -4.88
C THR A 318 48.91 2.15 -6.04
N GLU A 319 48.36 2.37 -7.24
CA GLU A 319 49.11 2.84 -8.41
C GLU A 319 49.31 4.38 -8.38
N PRO A 320 50.54 4.91 -8.26
CA PRO A 320 50.78 6.34 -8.04
C PRO A 320 50.22 7.26 -9.14
N ALA A 321 50.19 6.78 -10.39
CA ALA A 321 49.69 7.53 -11.54
C ALA A 321 48.15 7.58 -11.62
N GLU A 322 47.46 6.57 -11.11
CA GLU A 322 46.00 6.53 -11.00
C GLU A 322 45.54 7.36 -9.80
N LEU A 323 46.20 7.20 -8.65
CA LEU A 323 45.92 8.03 -7.46
C LEU A 323 46.10 9.52 -7.76
N HIS A 324 47.14 9.90 -8.50
CA HIS A 324 47.32 11.29 -8.93
C HIS A 324 46.17 11.80 -9.82
N ARG A 325 45.66 10.96 -10.75
CA ARG A 325 44.49 11.32 -11.57
C ARG A 325 43.23 11.49 -10.74
N ILE A 326 43.00 10.63 -9.74
CA ILE A 326 41.87 10.72 -8.82
C ILE A 326 41.96 12.02 -7.99
N VAL A 327 43.14 12.34 -7.44
CA VAL A 327 43.37 13.57 -6.67
C VAL A 327 43.08 14.82 -7.52
N GLN A 328 43.50 14.84 -8.79
CA GLN A 328 43.21 15.94 -9.71
C GLN A 328 41.72 16.06 -10.04
N ALA A 329 41.01 14.94 -10.23
CA ALA A 329 39.57 14.95 -10.46
C ALA A 329 38.79 15.48 -9.24
N VAL A 330 39.18 15.07 -8.03
CA VAL A 330 38.57 15.56 -6.79
C VAL A 330 38.81 17.06 -6.61
N ARG A 331 40.02 17.56 -6.87
CA ARG A 331 40.27 19.01 -6.89
C ARG A 331 39.41 19.75 -7.91
N GLY A 332 39.29 19.23 -9.13
CA GLY A 332 38.43 19.82 -10.16
C GLY A 332 36.96 19.94 -9.73
N ILE A 333 36.45 18.95 -8.99
CA ILE A 333 35.10 18.97 -8.43
C ILE A 333 34.97 20.02 -7.30
N LEU A 334 35.94 20.07 -6.39
CA LEU A 334 35.95 21.01 -5.25
C LEU A 334 36.13 22.47 -5.70
N ASP A 335 36.93 22.72 -6.74
CA ASP A 335 37.16 24.05 -7.31
C ASP A 335 36.03 24.52 -8.25
N GLY A 336 34.97 23.72 -8.40
CA GLY A 336 33.74 24.10 -9.12
C GLY A 336 33.82 24.00 -10.64
N MET A 337 34.78 23.28 -11.21
CA MET A 337 34.83 23.02 -12.65
C MET A 337 34.08 21.73 -13.01
N VAL A 338 32.82 21.87 -13.43
CA VAL A 338 32.17 20.86 -14.27
C VAL A 338 32.89 20.84 -15.62
N ALA A 339 33.82 19.90 -15.80
CA ALA A 339 34.22 19.46 -17.13
C ALA A 339 33.40 18.22 -17.48
N ALA A 340 32.40 18.40 -18.32
CA ALA A 340 31.70 17.30 -18.97
C ALA A 340 32.65 16.58 -19.92
N VAL A 341 33.01 15.33 -19.63
CA VAL A 341 32.90 14.12 -20.47
C VAL A 341 32.91 12.91 -19.53
#